data_AF-A0A7V9RVW0-F1
#
_entry.id   AF-A0A7V9RVW0-F1
#
_cell.length_a   1.000
_cell.length_b   1.000
_cell.length_c   1.000
_cell.angle_alpha   90.00
_cell.angle_beta   90.00
_cell.angle_gamma   90.00
#
_symmetry.space_group_name_H-M   'P 1'
#
loop_
_entity.id
_entity.type
_entity.pdbx_description
1 polymer ?
#
loop_
_entity_poly.entity_id
_entity_poly.type
_entity_poly.pdbx_seq_one_letter_code
_entity_poly.pdbx_strand_id
1 'polypeptide(L)'
;MNEQEAGPGGRQPTEEELRAAMEEQMKRIRVEDVLLQTVATLVNLGGRRLGLAPEAQDERDLDQARLAIEATRALTPLLGPEEERAVREALSQLQVA
;
A
#
# COMPACT_ATOMS: atom_id res chain seq x y z
N MET A 1 21.56 -25.45 23.29
CA MET A 1 21.70 -25.16 21.86
C MET A 1 20.55 -25.87 21.19
N ASN A 2 19.55 -25.13 20.72
CA ASN A 2 18.36 -25.76 20.14
C ASN A 2 18.62 -26.02 18.66
N GLU A 3 18.72 -27.29 18.30
CA GLU A 3 18.75 -27.80 16.93
C GLU A 3 17.36 -27.56 16.33
N GLN A 4 17.26 -26.55 15.46
CA GLN A 4 16.06 -26.31 14.67
C GLN A 4 16.10 -27.25 13.47
N GLU A 5 15.11 -28.16 13.47
CA GLU A 5 14.88 -29.22 12.50
C GLU A 5 14.89 -28.66 11.06
N ALA A 6 15.92 -29.00 10.30
CA ALA A 6 15.93 -28.86 8.85
C ALA A 6 14.98 -29.90 8.25
N GLY A 7 13.84 -29.44 7.72
CA GLY A 7 12.89 -30.28 6.99
C GLY A 7 13.54 -30.99 5.77
N PRO A 8 12.93 -32.08 5.28
CA PRO A 8 13.58 -32.97 4.33
C PRO A 8 13.77 -32.29 2.95
N GLY A 9 15.02 -32.09 2.55
CA GLY A 9 15.39 -31.71 1.17
C GLY A 9 15.85 -30.26 0.93
N GLY A 10 16.42 -29.58 1.92
CA GLY A 10 16.88 -28.19 1.83
C GLY A 10 18.09 -27.94 0.92
N ARG A 11 17.89 -27.95 -0.41
CA ARG A 11 18.76 -27.18 -1.32
C ARG A 11 18.21 -25.76 -1.44
N GLN A 12 19.08 -24.76 -1.44
CA GLN A 12 18.67 -23.40 -1.80
C GLN A 12 18.15 -23.40 -3.26
N PRO A 13 17.09 -22.63 -3.57
CA PRO A 13 16.62 -22.48 -4.94
C PRO A 13 17.75 -21.96 -5.84
N THR A 14 17.81 -22.44 -7.08
CA THR A 14 18.73 -21.85 -8.06
C THR A 14 18.23 -20.47 -8.48
N GLU A 15 19.09 -19.65 -9.09
CA GLU A 15 18.69 -18.34 -9.61
C GLU A 15 17.56 -18.45 -10.64
N GLU A 16 17.59 -19.48 -11.49
CA GLU A 16 16.57 -19.76 -12.49
C GLU A 16 15.22 -20.12 -11.85
N GLU A 17 15.23 -20.95 -10.81
CA GLU A 17 14.02 -21.29 -10.05
C GLU A 17 13.44 -20.08 -9.33
N LEU A 18 14.29 -19.22 -8.76
CA LEU A 18 13.85 -17.99 -8.12
C LEU A 18 13.21 -17.04 -9.14
N ARG A 19 13.81 -16.89 -10.33
CA ARG A 19 13.25 -16.07 -11.40
C ARG A 19 11.90 -16.61 -11.88
N ALA A 20 11.80 -17.92 -12.13
CA ALA A 20 10.54 -18.55 -12.54
C ALA A 20 9.45 -18.38 -11.48
N ALA A 21 9.79 -18.48 -10.19
CA ALA A 21 8.86 -18.25 -9.09
C ALA A 21 8.39 -16.78 -9.03
N MET A 22 9.29 -15.82 -9.23
CA MET A 22 8.93 -14.39 -9.29
C MET A 22 8.02 -14.10 -10.49
N GLU A 23 8.31 -14.62 -11.67
CA GLU A 23 7.46 -14.46 -12.85
C GLU A 23 6.05 -15.04 -12.64
N GLU A 24 5.96 -16.21 -12.00
CA GLU A 24 4.69 -16.83 -11.65
C GLU A 24 3.90 -16.03 -10.62
N GLN A 25 4.57 -15.43 -9.63
CA GLN A 25 3.93 -14.49 -8.71
C GLN A 25 3.42 -13.25 -9.44
N MET A 26 4.21 -12.67 -10.35
CA MET A 26 3.82 -11.49 -11.11
C MET A 26 2.56 -11.70 -11.95
N LYS A 27 2.36 -12.89 -12.53
CA LYS A 27 1.15 -13.23 -13.30
C LYS A 27 -0.13 -13.23 -12.45
N ARG A 28 -0.02 -13.40 -11.14
CA ARG A 28 -1.16 -13.47 -10.21
C ARG A 28 -1.53 -12.11 -9.64
N ILE A 29 -0.64 -11.12 -9.73
CA ILE A 29 -0.89 -9.78 -9.21
C ILE A 29 -1.84 -9.07 -10.16
N ARG A 30 -2.96 -8.60 -9.61
CA ARG A 30 -3.90 -7.76 -10.35
C ARG A 30 -3.52 -6.30 -10.19
N VAL A 31 -3.67 -5.53 -11.27
CA VAL A 31 -3.42 -4.08 -11.26
C VAL A 31 -4.37 -3.38 -10.30
N GLU A 32 -5.63 -3.84 -10.22
CA GLU A 32 -6.64 -3.26 -9.33
C GLU A 32 -6.24 -3.38 -7.85
N ASP A 33 -5.64 -4.50 -7.46
CA ASP A 33 -5.18 -4.72 -6.07
C ASP A 33 -4.03 -3.77 -5.72
N VAL A 34 -3.08 -3.58 -6.64
CA VAL A 34 -1.96 -2.64 -6.49
C VAL A 34 -2.46 -1.21 -6.41
N LEU A 35 -3.45 -0.87 -7.24
CA LEU A 35 -4.06 0.46 -7.24
C LEU A 35 -4.76 0.76 -5.90
N LEU A 36 -5.56 -0.18 -5.40
CA LEU A 36 -6.23 -0.05 -4.10
C LEU A 36 -5.21 0.11 -2.96
N GLN A 37 -4.17 -0.72 -2.94
CA GLN A 37 -3.09 -0.61 -1.94
C GLN A 37 -2.35 0.73 -2.02
N THR A 38 -2.11 1.23 -3.23
CA THR A 38 -1.47 2.54 -3.45
C THR A 38 -2.35 3.66 -2.89
N VAL A 39 -3.64 3.65 -3.21
CA VAL A 39 -4.62 4.62 -2.72
C VAL A 39 -4.72 4.60 -1.19
N ALA A 40 -4.82 3.42 -0.58
CA ALA A 40 -4.85 3.27 0.87
C ALA A 40 -3.57 3.82 1.52
N THR A 41 -2.41 3.58 0.90
CA THR A 41 -1.13 4.12 1.37
C THR A 41 -1.10 5.64 1.31
N LEU A 42 -1.59 6.25 0.22
CA LEU A 42 -1.65 7.70 0.07
C LEU A 42 -2.57 8.36 1.09
N VAL A 43 -3.74 7.77 1.37
CA VAL A 43 -4.68 8.25 2.41
C VAL A 43 -4.00 8.24 3.78
N ASN A 44 -3.35 7.13 4.15
CA ASN A 44 -2.64 7.01 5.42
C ASN A 44 -1.50 8.03 5.55
N LEU A 45 -0.68 8.16 4.51
CA LEU A 45 0.41 9.14 4.48
C LEU A 45 -0.13 10.57 4.54
N GLY A 46 -1.21 10.89 3.81
CA GLY A 46 -1.86 12.19 3.85
C GLY A 46 -2.29 12.58 5.27
N GLY A 47 -2.92 11.66 6.01
CA GLY A 47 -3.30 11.90 7.41
C GLY A 47 -2.11 12.15 8.35
N ARG A 48 -1.00 11.41 8.16
CA ARG A 48 0.24 11.65 8.90
C ARG A 48 0.85 13.01 8.59
N ARG A 49 0.89 13.39 7.30
CA ARG A 49 1.42 14.70 6.84
C ARG A 49 0.55 15.89 7.24
N LEU A 50 -0.71 15.66 7.55
CA LEU A 50 -1.56 16.67 8.19
C LEU A 50 -1.31 16.80 9.71
N GLY A 51 -0.57 15.87 10.31
CA GLY A 51 -0.32 15.83 11.76
C GLY A 51 -1.56 15.41 12.57
N LEU A 52 -2.48 14.66 11.97
CA LEU A 52 -3.76 14.28 12.60
C LEU A 52 -3.60 13.19 13.68
N ALA A 53 -2.55 12.37 13.57
CA ALA A 53 -2.21 11.37 14.58
C ALA A 53 -1.28 11.98 15.64
N PRO A 54 -1.48 11.74 16.96
CA PRO A 54 -0.61 12.24 18.01
C PRO A 54 0.87 11.90 17.81
N GLU A 55 1.16 10.72 17.28
CA GLU A 55 2.50 10.21 16.97
C GLU A 55 3.10 10.75 15.66
N ALA A 56 2.38 11.60 14.92
CA ALA A 56 2.82 12.17 13.63
C ALA A 56 2.77 13.70 13.62
N GLN A 57 2.65 14.35 14.78
CA GLN A 57 2.60 15.83 14.87
C GLN A 57 3.89 16.48 14.33
N ASP A 58 5.03 15.82 14.51
CA ASP A 58 6.35 16.22 14.02
C ASP A 58 6.56 15.88 12.53
N GLU A 59 5.69 15.06 11.94
CA GLU A 59 5.74 14.68 10.52
C GLU A 59 4.95 15.64 9.60
N ARG A 60 4.38 16.71 10.16
CA ARG A 60 3.50 17.66 9.46
C ARG A 60 4.20 18.32 8.27
N ASP A 61 3.66 18.11 7.09
CA ASP A 61 4.12 18.66 5.81
C ASP A 61 2.92 18.85 4.88
N LEU A 62 2.50 20.11 4.71
CA LEU A 62 1.28 20.42 3.96
C LEU A 62 1.43 20.20 2.46
N ASP A 63 2.64 20.32 1.90
CA ASP A 63 2.88 20.09 0.48
C ASP A 63 2.79 18.60 0.17
N GLN A 64 3.35 17.75 1.03
CA GLN A 64 3.19 16.30 0.94
C GLN A 64 1.76 15.85 1.16
N ALA A 65 1.04 16.43 2.13
CA ALA A 65 -0.37 16.15 2.36
C ALA A 65 -1.22 16.48 1.13
N ARG A 66 -0.97 17.66 0.52
CA ARG A 66 -1.65 18.07 -0.71
C ARG A 66 -1.38 17.10 -1.86
N LEU A 67 -0.12 16.71 -2.07
CA LEU A 67 0.24 15.76 -3.11
C LEU A 67 -0.47 14.41 -2.93
N ALA A 68 -0.53 13.91 -1.69
CA ALA A 68 -1.24 12.67 -1.38
C ALA A 68 -2.73 12.76 -1.69
N ILE A 69 -3.38 13.88 -1.34
CA ILE A 69 -4.81 14.13 -1.64
C ILE A 69 -5.05 14.21 -3.15
N GLU A 70 -4.23 14.95 -3.89
CA GLU A 70 -4.36 15.10 -5.34
C GLU A 70 -4.15 13.76 -6.07
N ALA A 71 -3.12 13.01 -5.69
CA ALA A 71 -2.88 11.67 -6.23
C ALA A 71 -4.04 10.72 -5.92
N THR A 72 -4.54 10.71 -4.68
CA THR A 72 -5.70 9.88 -4.30
C THR A 72 -6.92 10.23 -5.14
N ARG A 73 -7.23 11.52 -5.30
CA ARG A 73 -8.36 11.99 -6.14
C ARG A 73 -8.22 11.57 -7.60
N ALA A 74 -7.01 11.58 -8.15
CA ALA A 74 -6.77 11.16 -9.53
C ALA A 74 -6.93 9.65 -9.74
N LEU A 75 -6.55 8.84 -8.74
CA LEU A 75 -6.60 7.37 -8.82
C LEU A 75 -7.96 6.78 -8.42
N THR A 76 -8.72 7.47 -7.57
CA THR A 76 -10.02 6.99 -7.04
C THR A 76 -11.02 6.57 -8.14
N PRO A 77 -11.20 7.31 -9.25
CA PRO A 77 -12.14 6.92 -10.31
C PRO A 77 -11.76 5.66 -11.10
N LEU A 78 -10.54 5.13 -10.90
CA LEU A 78 -10.05 3.92 -11.55
C LEU A 78 -10.34 2.65 -10.71
N LEU A 79 -10.86 2.81 -9.50
CA LEU A 79 -11.22 1.71 -8.61
C LEU A 79 -12.58 1.10 -8.97
N GLY A 80 -12.89 -0.06 -8.40
CA GLY A 80 -14.24 -0.62 -8.45
C GLY A 80 -15.25 0.25 -7.67
N PRO A 81 -16.56 0.16 -7.96
CA PRO A 81 -17.56 1.06 -7.37
C PRO A 81 -17.62 1.03 -5.83
N GLU A 82 -17.36 -0.13 -5.24
CA GLU A 82 -17.36 -0.29 -3.78
C GLU A 82 -16.14 0.36 -3.15
N GLU A 83 -14.96 0.08 -3.69
CA GLU A 83 -13.68 0.64 -3.25
C GLU A 83 -13.63 2.16 -3.46
N GLU A 84 -14.13 2.64 -4.60
CA GLU A 84 -14.24 4.05 -4.91
C GLU A 84 -15.05 4.78 -3.83
N ARG A 85 -16.22 4.24 -3.47
CA ARG A 85 -17.08 4.83 -2.43
C ARG A 85 -16.35 4.90 -1.09
N ALA A 86 -15.70 3.82 -0.66
CA ALA A 86 -14.96 3.76 0.59
C ALA A 86 -13.81 4.79 0.63
N VAL A 87 -13.06 4.92 -0.47
CA VAL A 87 -11.96 5.88 -0.57
C VAL A 87 -12.45 7.32 -0.56
N ARG A 88 -13.56 7.62 -1.24
CA ARG A 88 -14.17 8.96 -1.22
C ARG A 88 -14.62 9.38 0.18
N GLU A 89 -15.16 8.44 0.94
CA GLU A 89 -15.53 8.66 2.34
C GLU A 89 -14.29 8.96 3.20
N ALA A 90 -13.25 8.14 3.10
CA ALA A 90 -11.99 8.35 3.81
C ALA A 90 -11.33 9.70 3.46
N LEU A 91 -11.32 10.08 2.18
CA LEU A 91 -10.82 11.38 1.72
C LEU A 91 -11.63 12.55 2.30
N SER A 92 -12.95 12.40 2.38
CA SER A 92 -13.81 13.45 2.94
C SER A 92 -13.50 13.66 4.42
N GLN A 93 -13.26 12.58 5.19
CA GLN A 93 -12.89 12.67 6.61
C GLN A 93 -11.55 13.40 6.80
N LEU A 94 -10.55 13.10 5.95
CA LEU A 94 -9.26 13.80 5.99
C LEU A 94 -9.36 15.31 5.72
N GLN A 95 -10.37 15.75 4.98
CA GLN A 95 -10.52 17.15 4.57
C GLN A 95 -11.30 18.01 5.57
N VAL A 96 -12.01 17.35 6.49
CA VAL A 96 -12.79 18.01 7.55
C VAL A 96 -12.01 18.11 8.86
N ALA A 97 -10.97 17.27 9.04
CA ALA A 97 -10.08 17.27 10.19
C ALA A 97 -9.11 18.46 10.20
#